data_AF-L8GN30-F1
#
_entry.id   AF-L8GN30-F1
#
_cell.length_a   1.000
_cell.length_b   1.000
_cell.length_c   1.000
_cell.angle_alpha   90.00
_cell.angle_beta   90.00
_cell.angle_gamma   90.00
#
_symmetry.space_group_name_H-M   'P 1'
#
loop_
_entity.id
_entity.type
_entity.pdbx_description
1 polymer ?
#
loop_
_entity_poly.entity_id
_entity_poly.type
_entity_poly.pdbx_seq_one_letter_code
_entity_poly.pdbx_strand_id
1 'polypeptide(L)'
;MGDVSVDEVFETYSQAMRMLVDYYYTATLPGTDIPLSRLPLIVNTHGWLKATWVPDVAVHLYPVTLEYATQGPDFPFVEEEVGYRFRAVHLLPAVAPKRPRVLLGPDDLRRLRLDAYFDCWSEGSLVTQIPYRVPWNAIRLALADADVPPSECLLAFNASLVGLCIDTADYLSCAPPGQADLSRGQSIYPSFLLSAPRCECVGLGIVRTIDPVTHQFLVLTSVPPEQLQRVNTFVKGAIHLPAPTLLRGGWLSNPYLMAEAISRPGGAKMTGRSNIQRKHTASGARK
;
A
#
# COMPACT_ATOMS: atom_id res chain seq x y z
N MET A 1 -1.95 -2.50 4.38
CA MET A 1 -2.69 -2.25 3.12
C MET A 1 -1.82 -2.55 1.93
N GLY A 2 -0.90 -1.66 1.55
CA GLY A 2 0.00 -1.92 0.41
C GLY A 2 -0.71 -1.99 -0.94
N ASP A 3 -1.90 -1.41 -1.05
CA ASP A 3 -2.74 -1.41 -2.26
C ASP A 3 -3.22 0.03 -2.55
N VAL A 4 -3.59 0.29 -3.80
CA VAL A 4 -4.20 1.54 -4.28
C VAL A 4 -5.73 1.49 -4.24
N SER A 5 -6.31 0.29 -4.15
CA SER A 5 -7.75 0.04 -4.00
C SER A 5 -8.05 -0.60 -2.66
N VAL A 6 -9.28 -0.43 -2.18
CA VAL A 6 -9.74 -0.99 -0.91
C VAL A 6 -10.62 -2.23 -1.12
N ASP A 7 -11.09 -2.47 -2.35
CA ASP A 7 -12.15 -3.44 -2.70
C ASP A 7 -11.80 -4.86 -2.28
N GLU A 8 -10.55 -5.24 -2.55
CA GLU A 8 -10.05 -6.59 -2.34
C GLU A 8 -9.43 -6.75 -0.94
N VAL A 9 -9.26 -5.65 -0.20
CA VAL A 9 -8.52 -5.57 1.07
C VAL A 9 -9.30 -4.86 2.17
N PHE A 10 -10.64 -4.80 2.07
CA PHE A 10 -11.49 -4.01 2.98
C PHE A 10 -11.30 -4.40 4.45
N GLU A 11 -11.13 -5.69 4.75
CA GLU A 11 -10.91 -6.15 6.11
C GLU A 11 -9.58 -5.62 6.68
N THR A 12 -8.51 -5.66 5.89
CA THR A 12 -7.22 -5.06 6.27
C THR A 12 -7.35 -3.53 6.42
N TYR A 13 -8.17 -2.88 5.59
CA TYR A 13 -8.42 -1.43 5.66
C TYR A 13 -9.11 -1.07 6.97
N SER A 14 -10.20 -1.77 7.29
CA SER A 14 -10.96 -1.59 8.53
C SER A 14 -10.07 -1.80 9.76
N GLN A 15 -9.22 -2.84 9.74
CA GLN A 15 -8.25 -3.09 10.81
C GLN A 15 -7.19 -1.99 10.93
N ALA A 16 -6.64 -1.50 9.81
CA ALA A 16 -5.68 -0.40 9.82
C ALA A 16 -6.32 0.88 10.38
N MET A 17 -7.58 1.15 10.03
CA MET A 17 -8.34 2.27 10.59
C MET A 17 -8.48 2.13 12.11
N ARG A 18 -8.88 0.96 12.61
CA ARG A 18 -8.98 0.70 14.06
C ARG A 18 -7.66 0.98 14.77
N MET A 19 -6.54 0.50 14.24
CA MET A 19 -5.21 0.76 14.83
C MET A 19 -4.89 2.26 14.90
N LEU A 20 -5.23 3.04 13.87
CA LEU A 20 -5.00 4.48 13.84
C LEU A 20 -5.90 5.22 14.82
N VAL A 21 -7.15 4.80 14.95
CA VAL A 21 -8.11 5.36 15.91
C VAL A 21 -7.67 5.05 17.34
N ASP A 22 -7.29 3.81 17.62
CA ASP A 22 -6.76 3.42 18.94
C ASP A 22 -5.51 4.22 19.28
N TYR A 23 -4.60 4.40 18.32
CA TYR A 23 -3.42 5.26 18.50
C TYR A 23 -3.81 6.70 18.82
N TYR A 24 -4.78 7.29 18.12
CA TYR A 24 -5.24 8.65 18.38
C TYR A 24 -5.79 8.85 19.80
N TYR A 25 -6.54 7.88 20.32
CA TYR A 25 -7.11 7.97 21.67
C TYR A 25 -6.11 7.66 22.78
N THR A 26 -5.07 6.87 22.51
CA THR A 26 -4.13 6.37 23.53
C THR A 26 -2.78 7.08 23.53
N ALA A 27 -2.34 7.65 22.41
CA ALA A 27 -1.04 8.30 22.29
C ALA A 27 -1.01 9.73 22.86
N THR A 28 0.19 10.21 23.16
CA THR A 28 0.47 11.59 23.54
C THR A 28 1.24 12.32 22.45
N LEU A 29 1.20 13.65 22.48
CA LEU A 29 2.01 14.48 21.59
C LEU A 29 3.51 14.23 21.85
N PRO A 30 4.35 14.12 20.80
CA PRO A 30 5.77 13.82 20.96
C PRO A 30 6.47 14.77 21.94
N GLY A 31 7.16 14.20 22.92
CA GLY A 31 7.89 14.96 23.94
C GLY A 31 6.99 15.61 25.02
N THR A 32 5.73 15.20 25.14
CA THR A 32 4.79 15.74 26.14
C THR A 32 3.88 14.65 26.72
N ASP A 33 3.21 14.97 27.82
CA ASP A 33 2.14 14.15 28.41
C ASP A 33 0.74 14.53 27.91
N ILE A 34 0.66 15.40 26.89
CA ILE A 34 -0.63 15.87 26.36
C ILE A 34 -1.23 14.79 25.46
N PRO A 35 -2.42 14.24 25.77
CA PRO A 35 -3.06 13.24 24.92
C PRO A 35 -3.37 13.80 23.53
N LEU A 36 -3.11 13.01 22.49
CA LEU A 36 -3.40 13.40 21.10
C LEU A 36 -4.90 13.66 20.89
N SER A 37 -5.74 12.94 21.64
CA SER A 37 -7.20 13.10 21.69
C SER A 37 -7.70 14.49 22.12
N ARG A 38 -6.83 15.38 22.58
CA ARG A 38 -7.16 16.80 22.84
C ARG A 38 -7.15 17.67 21.58
N LEU A 39 -6.56 17.21 20.49
CA LEU A 39 -6.55 17.92 19.21
C LEU A 39 -7.77 17.53 18.37
N PRO A 40 -8.32 18.42 17.54
CA PRO A 40 -9.37 18.03 16.61
C PRO A 40 -8.82 17.05 15.56
N LEU A 41 -9.55 15.97 15.31
CA LEU A 41 -9.25 14.99 14.26
C LEU A 41 -10.06 15.28 13.00
N ILE A 42 -9.37 15.43 11.87
CA ILE A 42 -9.99 15.55 10.54
C ILE A 42 -9.62 14.30 9.74
N VAL A 43 -10.62 13.53 9.31
CA VAL A 43 -10.43 12.30 8.53
C VAL A 43 -10.95 12.51 7.12
N ASN A 44 -10.04 12.50 6.15
CA ASN A 44 -10.41 12.42 4.74
C ASN A 44 -10.56 10.95 4.34
N THR A 45 -11.72 10.62 3.78
CA THR A 45 -12.05 9.26 3.38
C THR A 45 -11.81 9.05 1.89
N HIS A 46 -11.81 7.80 1.44
CA HIS A 46 -11.72 7.48 0.01
C HIS A 46 -12.99 7.90 -0.76
N GLY A 47 -12.85 8.15 -2.06
CA GLY A 47 -13.91 8.72 -2.91
C GLY A 47 -15.08 7.78 -3.26
N TRP A 48 -15.36 6.79 -2.43
CA TRP A 48 -16.35 5.76 -2.68
C TRP A 48 -17.75 6.23 -2.32
N LEU A 49 -18.64 6.30 -3.32
CA LEU A 49 -20.05 6.63 -3.15
C LEU A 49 -20.89 5.47 -2.58
N LYS A 50 -20.31 4.26 -2.43
CA LYS A 50 -21.01 3.12 -1.84
C LYS A 50 -20.95 3.22 -0.31
N ALA A 51 -22.11 3.30 0.32
CA ALA A 51 -22.31 3.57 1.75
C ALA A 51 -21.79 2.48 2.71
N THR A 52 -21.21 1.38 2.23
CA THR A 52 -20.90 0.19 3.04
C THR A 52 -19.78 0.40 4.06
N TRP A 53 -18.88 1.37 3.85
CA TRP A 53 -17.72 1.57 4.72
C TRP A 53 -17.90 2.67 5.78
N VAL A 54 -18.87 3.56 5.59
CA VAL A 54 -19.09 4.73 6.46
C VAL A 54 -19.47 4.31 7.88
N PRO A 55 -20.40 3.35 8.09
CA PRO A 55 -20.74 2.88 9.43
C PRO A 55 -19.54 2.29 10.15
N ASP A 56 -18.73 1.46 9.47
CA ASP A 56 -17.55 0.83 10.09
C ASP A 56 -16.52 1.85 10.57
N VAL A 57 -16.27 2.92 9.82
CA VAL A 57 -15.31 3.97 10.25
C VAL A 57 -15.93 4.86 11.34
N ALA A 58 -17.19 5.27 11.15
CA ALA A 58 -17.88 6.17 12.08
C ALA A 58 -18.13 5.54 13.45
N VAL A 59 -18.36 4.22 13.53
CA VAL A 59 -18.58 3.52 14.81
C VAL A 59 -17.39 3.63 15.76
N HIS A 60 -16.16 3.65 15.22
CA HIS A 60 -14.95 3.74 16.04
C HIS A 60 -14.59 5.19 16.41
N LEU A 61 -15.15 6.16 15.68
CA LEU A 61 -14.91 7.58 15.89
C LEU A 61 -16.14 8.18 16.58
N TYR A 62 -16.17 8.17 17.91
CA TYR A 62 -17.25 8.81 18.67
C TYR A 62 -16.72 9.88 19.64
N PRO A 63 -17.34 11.08 19.68
CA PRO A 63 -18.33 11.62 18.74
C PRO A 63 -17.68 12.08 17.41
N VAL A 64 -18.38 11.92 16.27
CA VAL A 64 -17.92 12.37 14.95
C VAL A 64 -18.95 13.24 14.25
N THR A 65 -18.48 14.27 13.53
CA THR A 65 -19.28 15.04 12.56
C THR A 65 -18.84 14.63 11.17
N LEU A 66 -19.79 14.26 10.30
CA LEU A 66 -19.50 13.84 8.93
C LEU A 66 -19.86 14.95 7.95
N GLU A 67 -18.86 15.45 7.23
CA GLU A 67 -19.04 16.43 6.17
C GLU A 67 -18.89 15.75 4.80
N TYR A 68 -19.74 16.13 3.84
CA TYR A 68 -19.65 15.61 2.48
C TYR A 68 -19.77 16.72 1.44
N ALA A 69 -19.07 16.52 0.33
CA ALA A 69 -19.13 17.39 -0.83
C ALA A 69 -19.68 16.58 -2.02
N THR A 70 -20.91 16.87 -2.45
CA THR A 70 -21.51 16.27 -3.64
C THR A 70 -21.80 17.35 -4.69
N GLN A 71 -21.83 16.97 -5.97
CA GLN A 71 -22.28 17.87 -7.05
C GLN A 71 -23.77 17.68 -7.38
N GLY A 72 -24.54 17.02 -6.50
CA GLY A 72 -25.95 16.69 -6.74
C GLY A 72 -26.74 16.48 -5.43
N PRO A 73 -28.09 16.53 -5.52
CA PRO A 73 -28.99 16.52 -4.37
C PRO A 73 -29.12 15.17 -3.66
N ASP A 74 -28.67 14.07 -4.28
CA ASP A 74 -28.89 12.72 -3.74
C ASP A 74 -27.70 12.27 -2.89
N PHE A 75 -27.82 12.46 -1.57
CA PHE A 75 -27.00 11.73 -0.59
C PHE A 75 -27.73 10.42 -0.26
N PRO A 76 -27.18 9.23 -0.55
CA PRO A 76 -27.89 7.97 -0.41
C PRO A 76 -28.02 7.46 1.03
N PHE A 77 -27.68 8.27 2.05
CA PHE A 77 -27.73 7.84 3.45
C PHE A 77 -29.02 8.30 4.12
N VAL A 78 -29.81 7.33 4.58
CA VAL A 78 -30.97 7.56 5.44
C VAL A 78 -30.45 7.77 6.86
N GLU A 79 -30.85 8.87 7.50
CA GLU A 79 -30.50 9.24 8.89
C GLU A 79 -30.84 8.17 9.96
N GLU A 80 -31.53 7.08 9.59
CA GLU A 80 -32.16 6.16 10.55
C GLU A 80 -31.29 4.99 11.07
N GLU A 81 -30.20 4.59 10.42
CA GLU A 81 -29.58 3.29 10.77
C GLU A 81 -28.51 3.32 11.87
N VAL A 82 -28.13 4.48 12.39
CA VAL A 82 -27.03 4.52 13.37
C VAL A 82 -27.29 5.60 14.41
N GLY A 83 -27.38 5.24 15.69
CA GLY A 83 -27.70 6.12 16.83
C GLY A 83 -26.64 7.19 17.17
N TYR A 84 -25.98 7.76 16.17
CA TYR A 84 -24.92 8.75 16.26
C TYR A 84 -25.49 10.14 15.97
N ARG A 85 -24.95 11.19 16.60
CA ARG A 85 -25.29 12.59 16.26
C ARG A 85 -24.64 12.97 14.95
N PHE A 86 -25.25 12.58 13.84
CA PHE A 86 -24.84 13.03 12.51
C PHE A 86 -25.25 14.50 12.32
N ARG A 87 -24.28 15.34 11.98
CA ARG A 87 -24.56 16.66 11.42
C ARG A 87 -23.98 16.71 10.02
N ALA A 88 -24.80 16.39 9.03
CA ALA A 88 -24.46 16.56 7.63
C ALA A 88 -24.27 18.04 7.32
N VAL A 89 -23.09 18.41 6.84
CA VAL A 89 -22.82 19.74 6.27
C VAL A 89 -22.56 19.55 4.77
N HIS A 90 -23.44 20.14 3.96
CA HIS A 90 -23.29 20.13 2.50
C HIS A 90 -22.33 21.25 2.08
N LEU A 91 -21.16 20.87 1.58
CA LEU A 91 -20.17 21.83 1.07
C LEU A 91 -20.43 22.12 -0.40
N LEU A 92 -20.88 23.34 -0.70
CA LEU A 92 -20.98 23.81 -2.08
C LEU A 92 -19.56 23.96 -2.68
N PRO A 93 -19.36 23.68 -3.99
CA PRO A 93 -18.07 23.88 -4.62
C PRO A 93 -17.61 25.33 -4.44
N ALA A 94 -16.49 25.55 -3.72
CA ALA A 94 -16.00 26.88 -3.42
C ALA A 94 -15.64 27.68 -4.70
N VAL A 95 -15.15 26.99 -5.74
CA VAL A 95 -14.83 27.54 -7.06
C VAL A 95 -14.93 26.40 -8.08
N ALA A 96 -15.55 26.62 -9.24
CA ALA A 96 -15.45 25.67 -10.36
C ALA A 96 -13.95 25.51 -10.70
N PRO A 97 -13.36 24.29 -10.64
CA PRO A 97 -11.93 24.14 -10.82
C PRO A 97 -11.53 24.74 -12.17
N LYS A 98 -10.67 25.77 -12.13
CA LYS A 98 -10.02 26.27 -13.36
C LYS A 98 -9.35 25.06 -14.00
N ARG A 99 -9.65 24.80 -15.27
CA ARG A 99 -9.07 23.65 -16.00
C ARG A 99 -7.56 23.63 -15.74
N PRO A 100 -7.02 22.57 -15.11
CA PRO A 100 -5.60 22.53 -14.80
C PRO A 100 -4.81 22.57 -16.11
N ARG A 101 -3.71 23.33 -16.14
CA ARG A 101 -2.84 23.46 -17.32
C ARG A 101 -2.14 22.13 -17.67
N VAL A 102 -2.04 21.22 -16.70
CA VAL A 102 -1.50 19.86 -16.85
C VAL A 102 -2.50 18.89 -16.20
N LEU A 103 -2.96 17.90 -16.98
CA LEU A 103 -3.85 16.86 -16.48
C LEU A 103 -2.98 15.71 -15.92
N LEU A 104 -2.64 15.76 -14.63
CA LEU A 104 -1.99 14.65 -13.94
C LEU A 104 -3.07 13.69 -13.43
N GLY A 105 -2.96 12.40 -13.79
CA GLY A 105 -3.83 11.37 -13.26
C GLY A 105 -3.45 10.95 -11.83
N PRO A 106 -4.30 10.17 -11.15
CA PRO A 106 -3.97 9.60 -9.83
C PRO A 106 -2.65 8.81 -9.82
N ASP A 107 -2.34 8.11 -10.91
CA ASP A 107 -1.11 7.34 -11.05
C ASP A 107 0.13 8.23 -11.14
N ASP A 108 0.05 9.34 -11.88
CA ASP A 108 1.13 10.33 -11.97
C ASP A 108 1.38 10.97 -10.61
N LEU A 109 0.31 11.35 -9.89
CA LEU A 109 0.41 11.94 -8.56
C LEU A 109 1.02 10.96 -7.55
N ARG A 110 0.64 9.68 -7.61
CA ARG A 110 1.24 8.63 -6.76
C ARG A 110 2.71 8.44 -7.06
N ARG A 111 3.07 8.36 -8.34
CA ARG A 111 4.46 8.26 -8.77
C ARG A 111 5.28 9.46 -8.29
N LEU A 112 4.76 10.67 -8.46
CA LEU A 112 5.38 11.88 -7.95
C LEU A 112 5.62 11.78 -6.44
N ARG A 113 4.63 11.35 -5.64
CA ARG A 113 4.82 11.14 -4.20
C ARG A 113 5.91 10.12 -3.86
N LEU A 114 6.00 9.01 -4.59
CA LEU A 114 7.05 8.02 -4.40
C LEU A 114 8.43 8.58 -4.76
N ASP A 115 8.53 9.24 -5.91
CA ASP A 115 9.76 9.87 -6.35
C ASP A 115 10.21 10.97 -5.35
N ALA A 116 9.27 11.72 -4.74
CA ALA A 116 9.58 12.68 -3.68
C ALA A 116 10.03 11.99 -2.38
N TYR A 117 9.36 10.91 -1.99
CA TYR A 117 9.67 10.17 -0.77
C TYR A 117 11.12 9.65 -0.77
N PHE A 118 11.59 9.12 -1.90
CA PHE A 118 12.94 8.60 -2.05
C PHE A 118 13.96 9.64 -2.53
N ASP A 119 13.60 10.93 -2.53
CA ASP A 119 14.44 12.03 -3.02
C ASP A 119 15.00 11.82 -4.45
N CYS A 120 14.17 11.26 -5.33
CA CYS A 120 14.46 11.07 -6.75
C CYS A 120 14.19 12.34 -7.59
N TRP A 121 13.85 13.45 -6.91
CA TRP A 121 13.46 14.72 -7.54
C TRP A 121 14.65 15.66 -7.75
N SER A 122 15.72 15.50 -6.97
CA SER A 122 16.99 16.21 -7.11
C SER A 122 17.88 15.55 -8.18
N GLU A 123 19.12 16.04 -8.35
CA GLU A 123 20.09 15.44 -9.28
C GLU A 123 20.49 13.99 -8.92
N GLY A 124 20.06 13.47 -7.76
CA GLY A 124 20.27 12.09 -7.33
C GLY A 124 19.41 11.09 -8.10
N SER A 125 20.05 10.12 -8.76
CA SER A 125 19.36 8.92 -9.24
C SER A 125 19.24 7.91 -8.08
N LEU A 126 18.18 7.11 -8.05
CA LEU A 126 18.13 5.95 -7.16
C LEU A 126 19.36 5.06 -7.31
N VAL A 127 20.03 5.05 -8.47
CA VAL A 127 21.22 4.24 -8.70
C VAL A 127 22.42 4.72 -7.87
N THR A 128 22.57 6.03 -7.67
CA THR A 128 23.72 6.60 -6.97
C THR A 128 23.58 6.57 -5.45
N GLN A 129 22.38 6.33 -4.94
CA GLN A 129 22.14 6.21 -3.50
C GLN A 129 22.84 4.98 -2.93
N ILE A 130 23.36 5.10 -1.70
CA ILE A 130 24.00 3.99 -0.98
C ILE A 130 22.91 3.20 -0.24
N PRO A 131 22.74 1.90 -0.50
CA PRO A 131 21.75 1.08 0.18
C PRO A 131 22.22 0.69 1.58
N TYR A 132 21.27 0.55 2.49
CA TYR A 132 21.46 -0.13 3.76
C TYR A 132 21.61 -1.63 3.53
N ARG A 133 22.52 -2.26 4.27
CA ARG A 133 22.69 -3.71 4.30
C ARG A 133 21.94 -4.26 5.50
N VAL A 134 21.00 -5.16 5.23
CA VAL A 134 20.17 -5.76 6.28
C VAL A 134 20.35 -7.29 6.23
N PRO A 135 20.82 -7.93 7.31
CA PRO A 135 20.93 -9.39 7.36
C PRO A 135 19.59 -10.08 7.14
N TRP A 136 19.58 -11.18 6.39
CA TRP A 136 18.36 -11.93 6.08
C TRP A 136 17.60 -12.39 7.33
N ASN A 137 18.33 -12.92 8.30
CA ASN A 137 17.76 -13.44 9.53
C ASN A 137 17.25 -12.38 10.52
N ALA A 138 17.52 -11.11 10.27
CA ALA A 138 16.97 -10.00 11.04
C ALA A 138 15.54 -9.65 10.62
N ILE A 139 15.10 -10.13 9.45
CA ILE A 139 13.85 -9.69 8.81
C ILE A 139 12.92 -10.87 8.53
N ARG A 140 11.64 -10.67 8.88
CA ARG A 140 10.53 -11.50 8.41
C ARG A 140 9.97 -10.93 7.10
N LEU A 141 9.56 -11.79 6.19
CA LEU A 141 8.97 -11.40 4.90
C LEU A 141 7.49 -11.75 4.90
N ALA A 142 6.64 -10.78 4.56
CA ALA A 142 5.21 -10.97 4.42
C ALA A 142 4.71 -10.37 3.10
N LEU A 143 3.90 -11.13 2.36
CA LEU A 143 3.19 -10.64 1.19
C LEU A 143 1.73 -10.39 1.56
N ALA A 144 1.24 -9.19 1.26
CA ALA A 144 -0.15 -8.79 1.51
C ALA A 144 -1.05 -9.02 0.30
N ASP A 145 -0.47 -9.07 -0.90
CA ASP A 145 -1.17 -9.07 -2.19
C ASP A 145 -1.16 -10.42 -2.93
N ALA A 146 -0.40 -11.39 -2.44
CA ALA A 146 -0.24 -12.68 -3.12
C ALA A 146 0.16 -13.79 -2.16
N ASP A 147 -0.28 -15.01 -2.46
CA ASP A 147 0.25 -16.24 -1.87
C ASP A 147 1.41 -16.74 -2.75
N VAL A 148 2.63 -16.66 -2.21
CA VAL A 148 3.86 -17.02 -2.91
C VAL A 148 4.57 -18.10 -2.09
N PRO A 149 4.97 -19.22 -2.71
CA PRO A 149 5.72 -20.25 -2.01
C PRO A 149 7.02 -19.68 -1.40
N PRO A 150 7.45 -20.13 -0.21
CA PRO A 150 8.67 -19.64 0.43
C PRO A 150 9.92 -19.66 -0.46
N SER A 151 10.01 -20.63 -1.38
CA SER A 151 11.11 -20.74 -2.37
C SER A 151 11.17 -19.59 -3.37
N GLU A 152 10.07 -18.87 -3.58
CA GLU A 152 9.94 -17.79 -4.56
C GLU A 152 9.80 -16.41 -3.89
N CYS A 153 9.61 -16.36 -2.57
CA CYS A 153 9.45 -15.12 -1.83
C CYS A 153 10.62 -14.14 -2.06
N LEU A 154 11.88 -14.60 -2.03
CA LEU A 154 13.01 -13.70 -2.30
C LEU A 154 12.96 -13.10 -3.71
N LEU A 155 12.49 -13.86 -4.71
CA LEU A 155 12.30 -13.32 -6.05
C LEU A 155 11.20 -12.26 -6.09
N ALA A 156 10.09 -12.49 -5.39
CA ALA A 156 8.97 -11.54 -5.30
C ALA A 156 9.35 -10.23 -4.60
N PHE A 157 10.28 -10.29 -3.64
CA PHE A 157 10.80 -9.11 -2.93
C PHE A 157 11.90 -8.38 -3.71
N ASN A 158 12.58 -9.00 -4.66
CA ASN A 158 13.63 -8.33 -5.42
C ASN A 158 13.05 -7.21 -6.31
N ALA A 159 13.67 -6.04 -6.30
CA ALA A 159 13.20 -4.84 -7.00
C ALA A 159 11.75 -4.45 -6.66
N SER A 160 11.36 -4.60 -5.39
CA SER A 160 10.00 -4.28 -4.91
C SER A 160 9.97 -3.09 -3.95
N LEU A 161 8.80 -2.45 -3.89
CA LEU A 161 8.45 -1.51 -2.83
C LEU A 161 7.92 -2.29 -1.62
N VAL A 162 8.46 -2.02 -0.45
CA VAL A 162 8.07 -2.67 0.81
C VAL A 162 7.74 -1.64 1.89
N GLY A 163 6.81 -1.99 2.77
CA GLY A 163 6.66 -1.36 4.08
C GLY A 163 7.74 -1.88 5.02
N LEU A 164 8.40 -0.95 5.72
CA LEU A 164 9.38 -1.24 6.75
C LEU A 164 8.67 -1.24 8.10
N CYS A 165 8.52 -2.42 8.68
CA CYS A 165 7.61 -2.62 9.80
C CYS A 165 8.29 -3.11 11.08
N ILE A 166 7.70 -2.70 12.20
CA ILE A 166 8.02 -3.17 13.55
C ILE A 166 6.89 -4.10 13.99
N ASP A 167 7.21 -5.39 14.03
CA ASP A 167 6.27 -6.44 14.37
C ASP A 167 6.61 -7.06 15.73
N THR A 168 5.71 -6.87 16.69
CA THR A 168 5.85 -7.38 18.06
C THR A 168 5.06 -8.66 18.30
N ALA A 169 4.41 -9.22 17.27
CA ALA A 169 3.65 -10.45 17.42
C ALA A 169 4.56 -11.67 17.54
N ASP A 170 4.16 -12.60 18.42
CA ASP A 170 4.81 -13.88 18.58
C ASP A 170 4.17 -14.92 17.66
N TYR A 171 4.93 -15.35 16.65
CA TYR A 171 4.48 -16.35 15.69
C TYR A 171 4.90 -17.75 16.10
N LEU A 172 3.99 -18.72 15.95
CA LEU A 172 4.33 -20.12 16.03
C LEU A 172 5.21 -20.49 14.82
N SER A 173 6.38 -21.08 15.09
CA SER A 173 7.26 -21.55 14.03
C SER A 173 6.77 -22.91 13.51
N CYS A 174 6.40 -22.98 12.23
CA CYS A 174 6.18 -24.25 11.55
C CYS A 174 7.53 -24.80 11.06
N ALA A 175 8.32 -25.41 11.94
CA ALA A 175 9.44 -26.23 11.49
C ALA A 175 8.89 -27.54 10.91
N PRO A 176 9.46 -28.08 9.81
CA PRO A 176 9.09 -29.39 9.31
C PRO A 176 9.29 -30.46 10.42
N PRO A 177 8.35 -31.41 10.60
CA PRO A 177 8.54 -32.51 11.55
C PRO A 177 9.82 -33.28 11.19
N GLY A 178 10.77 -33.34 12.14
CA GLY A 178 12.09 -33.96 11.97
C GLY A 178 13.29 -32.99 11.97
N GLN A 179 13.07 -31.67 12.01
CA GLN A 179 14.14 -30.66 12.15
C GLN A 179 14.06 -29.87 13.47
N ALA A 180 13.30 -30.35 14.45
CA ALA A 180 13.10 -29.69 15.75
C ALA A 180 14.40 -29.58 16.59
N ASP A 181 15.46 -30.33 16.26
CA ASP A 181 16.76 -30.26 16.94
C ASP A 181 17.70 -29.16 16.40
N LEU A 182 17.33 -28.42 15.36
CA LEU A 182 18.04 -27.19 14.93
C LEU A 182 17.54 -25.93 15.66
N SER A 183 16.60 -26.10 16.59
CA SER A 183 15.98 -25.02 17.37
C SER A 183 16.94 -24.47 18.44
N ARG A 184 17.89 -23.62 18.03
CA ARG A 184 18.52 -22.51 18.80
C ARG A 184 19.74 -21.90 18.11
N GLY A 185 20.21 -22.47 17.01
CA GLY A 185 21.21 -21.83 16.15
C GLY A 185 20.52 -20.86 15.18
N GLN A 186 20.90 -19.59 15.22
CA GLN A 186 20.37 -18.51 14.37
C GLN A 186 20.32 -18.96 12.89
N SER A 187 19.14 -19.29 12.36
CA SER A 187 18.95 -19.48 10.92
C SER A 187 19.52 -18.27 10.20
N ILE A 188 20.22 -18.47 9.10
CA ILE A 188 20.73 -17.38 8.25
C ILE A 188 19.68 -16.91 7.23
N TYR A 189 18.59 -17.65 7.09
CA TYR A 189 17.50 -17.36 6.16
C TYR A 189 16.43 -16.47 6.80
N PRO A 190 15.72 -15.65 5.99
CA PRO A 190 14.59 -14.90 6.51
C PRO A 190 13.47 -15.85 6.90
N SER A 191 12.64 -15.42 7.85
CA SER A 191 11.39 -16.11 8.18
C SER A 191 10.27 -15.60 7.29
N PHE A 192 9.35 -16.46 6.88
CA PHE A 192 8.22 -16.09 6.02
C PHE A 192 6.93 -16.11 6.84
N LEU A 193 6.16 -15.04 6.77
CA LEU A 193 4.85 -14.96 7.40
C LEU A 193 3.78 -15.43 6.42
N LEU A 194 2.87 -16.28 6.90
CA LEU A 194 1.75 -16.80 6.11
C LEU A 194 0.70 -15.73 5.78
N SER A 195 0.68 -14.65 6.55
CA SER A 195 -0.21 -13.51 6.33
C SER A 195 0.48 -12.21 6.72
N ALA A 196 0.06 -11.11 6.08
CA ALA A 196 0.59 -9.80 6.40
C ALA A 196 0.26 -9.40 7.86
N PRO A 197 1.26 -9.03 8.66
CA PRO A 197 1.07 -8.74 10.07
C PRO A 197 0.40 -7.38 10.28
N ARG A 198 -0.27 -7.24 11.43
CA ARG A 198 -0.76 -5.95 11.92
C ARG A 198 0.34 -5.31 12.74
N CYS A 199 1.03 -4.37 12.13
CA CYS A 199 2.28 -3.83 12.68
C CYS A 199 2.42 -2.34 12.37
N GLU A 200 3.29 -1.68 13.14
CA GLU A 200 3.67 -0.30 12.89
C GLU A 200 4.56 -0.24 11.64
N CYS A 201 4.15 0.55 10.63
CA CYS A 201 4.97 0.82 9.45
C CYS A 201 5.67 2.17 9.64
N VAL A 202 7.00 2.14 9.83
CA VAL A 202 7.80 3.37 10.07
C VAL A 202 8.19 4.08 8.77
N GLY A 203 8.02 3.43 7.62
CA GLY A 203 8.26 4.02 6.32
C GLY A 203 8.30 3.00 5.19
N LEU A 204 8.71 3.46 4.02
CA LEU A 204 8.83 2.64 2.81
C LEU A 204 10.30 2.37 2.48
N GLY A 205 10.55 1.22 1.89
CA GLY A 205 11.85 0.83 1.37
C GLY A 205 11.75 0.28 -0.05
N ILE A 206 12.83 0.40 -0.80
CA ILE A 206 13.05 -0.30 -2.06
C ILE A 206 14.06 -1.40 -1.79
N VAL A 207 13.66 -2.66 -1.94
CA VAL A 207 14.63 -3.77 -1.96
C VAL A 207 15.33 -3.73 -3.32
N ARG A 208 16.45 -3.02 -3.39
CA ARG A 208 17.19 -2.81 -4.63
C ARG A 208 17.71 -4.13 -5.16
N THR A 209 18.34 -4.91 -4.28
CA THR A 209 18.80 -6.25 -4.61
C THR A 209 18.91 -7.11 -3.36
N ILE A 210 18.98 -8.41 -3.56
CA ILE A 210 19.12 -9.42 -2.53
C ILE A 210 20.37 -10.23 -2.87
N ASP A 211 21.33 -10.24 -1.95
CA ASP A 211 22.59 -10.96 -2.11
C ASP A 211 22.50 -12.33 -1.41
N PRO A 212 22.40 -13.44 -2.18
CA PRO A 212 22.34 -14.78 -1.62
C PRO A 212 23.70 -15.31 -1.14
N VAL A 213 24.82 -14.68 -1.51
CA VAL A 213 26.16 -15.09 -1.06
C VAL A 213 26.42 -14.55 0.33
N THR A 214 26.09 -13.28 0.57
CA THR A 214 26.26 -12.64 1.89
C THR A 214 25.02 -12.71 2.78
N HIS A 215 23.90 -13.21 2.27
CA HIS A 215 22.60 -13.27 2.96
C HIS A 215 22.15 -11.89 3.46
N GLN A 216 22.19 -10.90 2.55
CA GLN A 216 21.83 -9.51 2.85
C GLN A 216 20.76 -8.99 1.88
N PHE A 217 19.85 -8.17 2.41
CA PHE A 217 19.04 -7.26 1.63
C PHE A 217 19.78 -5.94 1.46
N LEU A 218 19.78 -5.39 0.25
CA LEU A 218 20.28 -4.05 -0.05
C LEU A 218 19.06 -3.13 -0.26
N VAL A 219 18.77 -2.29 0.74
CA VAL A 219 17.53 -1.53 0.83
C VAL A 219 17.80 -0.03 0.72
N LEU A 220 17.01 0.65 -0.12
CA LEU A 220 16.95 2.12 -0.17
C LEU A 220 15.77 2.62 0.62
N THR A 221 15.98 3.63 1.45
CA THR A 221 14.92 4.24 2.25
C THR A 221 15.39 5.58 2.79
N SER A 222 14.42 6.46 3.00
CA SER A 222 14.61 7.76 3.66
C SER A 222 14.38 7.68 5.18
N VAL A 223 14.08 6.49 5.71
CA VAL A 223 13.88 6.26 7.15
C VAL A 223 15.23 6.40 7.88
N PRO A 224 15.32 7.18 8.97
CA PRO A 224 16.55 7.36 9.74
C PRO A 224 17.08 6.05 10.37
N PRO A 225 18.41 5.90 10.52
CA PRO A 225 19.01 4.70 11.09
C PRO A 225 18.45 4.29 12.47
N GLU A 226 18.08 5.25 13.31
CA GLU A 226 17.54 5.01 14.65
C GLU A 226 16.21 4.25 14.61
N GLN A 227 15.38 4.53 13.61
CA GLN A 227 14.13 3.81 13.38
C GLN A 227 14.37 2.49 12.66
N LEU A 228 15.30 2.46 11.70
CA LEU A 228 15.64 1.25 10.93
C LEU A 228 16.14 0.11 11.81
N GLN A 229 16.85 0.40 12.90
CA GLN A 229 17.32 -0.62 13.85
C GLN A 229 16.18 -1.42 14.51
N ARG A 230 14.97 -0.86 14.55
CA ARG A 230 13.78 -1.52 15.13
C ARG A 230 13.00 -2.35 14.10
N VAL A 231 13.27 -2.16 12.81
CA VAL A 231 12.57 -2.86 11.73
C VAL A 231 12.96 -4.32 11.74
N ASN A 232 11.97 -5.19 11.84
CA ASN A 232 12.17 -6.64 11.87
C ASN A 232 11.31 -7.37 10.83
N THR A 233 10.52 -6.63 10.03
CA THR A 233 9.60 -7.21 9.05
C THR A 233 9.49 -6.33 7.81
N PHE A 234 9.58 -6.94 6.63
CA PHE A 234 9.23 -6.30 5.36
C PHE A 234 7.87 -6.81 4.89
N VAL A 235 6.96 -5.87 4.62
CA VAL A 235 5.64 -6.17 4.07
C VAL A 235 5.56 -5.68 2.63
N LYS A 236 5.45 -6.60 1.67
CA LYS A 236 5.20 -6.26 0.26
C LYS A 236 3.69 -6.25 0.00
N GLY A 237 3.22 -5.25 -0.75
CA GLY A 237 1.86 -5.22 -1.29
C GLY A 237 1.84 -5.13 -2.82
N ALA A 238 0.67 -4.74 -3.36
CA ALA A 238 0.37 -4.61 -4.79
C ALA A 238 0.92 -3.31 -5.43
N ILE A 239 1.45 -2.38 -4.63
CA ILE A 239 2.05 -1.15 -5.18
C ILE A 239 3.41 -1.48 -5.80
N HIS A 240 3.48 -1.37 -7.13
CA HIS A 240 4.72 -1.55 -7.89
C HIS A 240 5.57 -0.28 -7.97
N LEU A 241 6.88 -0.47 -8.14
CA LEU A 241 7.79 0.62 -8.47
C LEU A 241 7.45 1.19 -9.86
N PRO A 242 7.36 2.52 -10.03
CA PRO A 242 7.13 3.10 -11.34
C PRO A 242 8.28 2.76 -12.31
N ALA A 243 7.97 2.28 -13.50
CA ALA A 243 9.00 1.90 -14.50
C ALA A 243 10.04 3.00 -14.77
N PRO A 244 9.70 4.30 -14.81
CA PRO A 244 10.70 5.36 -15.00
C PRO A 244 11.69 5.50 -13.84
N THR A 245 11.27 5.13 -12.63
CA THR A 245 12.13 5.09 -11.44
C THR A 245 13.23 4.03 -11.62
N LEU A 246 12.93 2.93 -12.33
CA LEU A 246 13.93 1.93 -12.76
C LEU A 246 14.80 2.46 -13.92
N LEU A 247 14.22 3.21 -14.87
CA LEU A 247 14.94 3.72 -16.06
C LEU A 247 15.98 4.82 -15.78
N ARG A 248 15.95 5.47 -14.61
CA ARG A 248 16.93 6.54 -14.24
C ARG A 248 18.38 6.05 -14.12
N GLY A 249 18.64 4.75 -14.23
CA GLY A 249 19.97 4.14 -14.28
C GLY A 249 20.58 3.97 -15.68
N GLY A 250 19.84 4.30 -16.74
CA GLY A 250 20.21 3.99 -18.12
C GLY A 250 19.40 2.82 -18.71
N TRP A 251 19.43 2.67 -20.03
CA TRP A 251 18.49 1.79 -20.76
C TRP A 251 19.06 0.39 -21.06
N LEU A 252 20.38 0.24 -21.17
CA LEU A 252 20.99 -0.91 -21.87
C LEU A 252 21.25 -2.15 -20.99
N SER A 253 20.97 -2.11 -19.68
CA SER A 253 21.29 -3.23 -18.77
C SER A 253 20.40 -3.28 -17.54
N ASN A 254 19.21 -2.68 -17.60
CA ASN A 254 18.34 -2.61 -16.44
C ASN A 254 17.50 -3.90 -16.34
N PRO A 255 17.68 -4.73 -15.29
CA PRO A 255 16.82 -5.89 -15.09
C PRO A 255 15.37 -5.41 -14.94
N TYR A 256 14.41 -6.28 -15.28
CA TYR A 256 12.96 -5.99 -15.22
C TYR A 256 12.44 -4.98 -16.25
N LEU A 257 13.30 -4.42 -17.11
CA LEU A 257 12.89 -3.52 -18.19
C LEU A 257 13.11 -4.18 -19.54
N MET A 258 12.05 -4.22 -20.35
CA MET A 258 12.10 -4.60 -21.75
C MET A 258 11.97 -3.33 -22.60
N ALA A 259 13.05 -2.94 -23.28
CA ALA A 259 13.09 -1.73 -24.11
C ALA A 259 12.33 -1.89 -25.44
N GLU A 260 12.17 -3.12 -25.93
CA GLU A 260 11.50 -3.42 -27.19
C GLU A 260 10.34 -4.38 -26.98
N ALA A 261 9.11 -3.87 -27.03
CA ALA A 261 7.99 -4.71 -27.45
C ALA A 261 8.14 -4.89 -28.96
N ILE A 262 8.56 -6.08 -29.41
CA ILE A 262 8.61 -6.39 -30.84
C ILE A 262 7.20 -6.13 -31.41
N SER A 263 7.03 -5.01 -32.12
CA SER A 263 5.77 -4.66 -32.77
C SER A 263 5.61 -5.53 -34.01
N ARG A 264 5.32 -6.82 -33.79
CA ARG A 264 4.78 -7.69 -34.84
C ARG A 264 3.30 -7.32 -35.06
N PRO A 265 2.79 -7.42 -36.30
CA PRO A 265 1.36 -7.33 -36.55
C PRO A 265 0.63 -8.33 -35.64
N GLY A 266 -0.18 -7.84 -34.70
CA GLY A 266 -0.91 -8.66 -33.71
C GLY A 266 -0.51 -8.47 -32.23
N GLY A 267 0.59 -7.76 -31.93
CA GLY A 267 1.10 -7.57 -30.57
C GLY A 267 0.68 -6.26 -29.86
N ALA A 268 -0.35 -5.56 -30.33
CA ALA A 268 -0.77 -4.29 -29.74
C ALA A 268 -1.66 -4.49 -28.49
N LYS A 269 -1.55 -3.57 -27.52
CA LYS A 269 -2.45 -3.48 -26.36
C LYS A 269 -3.89 -3.43 -26.86
N MET A 270 -4.71 -4.40 -26.46
CA MET A 270 -6.09 -4.52 -26.90
C MET A 270 -6.91 -3.36 -26.34
N THR A 271 -7.10 -2.30 -27.13
CA THR A 271 -7.99 -1.19 -26.77
C THR A 271 -9.43 -1.68 -26.91
N GLY A 272 -10.19 -1.70 -25.82
CA GLY A 272 -11.61 -2.05 -25.86
C GLY A 272 -12.35 -1.11 -26.82
N ARG A 273 -12.93 -1.65 -27.89
CA ARG A 273 -13.81 -0.89 -28.79
C ARG A 273 -15.22 -0.95 -28.23
N SER A 274 -15.73 0.16 -27.72
CA SER A 274 -17.08 0.30 -27.16
C SER A 274 -18.22 0.20 -28.21
N ASN A 275 -17.90 -0.05 -29.47
CA ASN A 275 -18.87 -0.03 -30.59
C ASN A 275 -19.31 -1.43 -31.06
N ILE A 276 -19.04 -2.49 -30.31
CA ILE A 276 -19.56 -3.83 -30.63
C ILE A 276 -20.87 -4.03 -29.85
N GLN A 277 -21.99 -3.65 -30.47
CA GLN A 277 -23.31 -4.06 -29.98
C GLN A 277 -23.46 -5.57 -30.19
N ARG A 278 -23.69 -6.33 -29.12
CA ARG A 278 -24.13 -7.73 -29.23
C ARG A 278 -25.47 -7.73 -29.96
N LYS A 279 -25.54 -8.44 -31.10
CA LYS A 279 -26.81 -8.78 -31.74
C LYS A 279 -27.68 -9.51 -30.70
N HIS A 280 -28.75 -8.88 -30.25
CA HIS A 280 -29.82 -9.59 -29.57
C HIS A 280 -30.40 -10.60 -30.56
N THR A 281 -30.19 -11.88 -30.31
CA THR A 281 -30.93 -12.94 -30.99
C THR A 281 -32.39 -12.84 -30.55
N ALA A 282 -33.25 -12.44 -31.46
CA ALA A 282 -34.70 -12.45 -31.27
C ALA A 282 -35.16 -13.87 -30.89
N SER A 283 -35.84 -14.00 -29.76
CA SER A 283 -36.55 -15.22 -29.37
C SER A 283 -37.68 -15.44 -30.37
N GLY A 284 -37.55 -16.50 -31.17
CA GLY A 284 -38.60 -16.97 -32.05
C GLY A 284 -39.79 -17.47 -31.23
N ALA A 285 -40.91 -16.77 -31.36
CA ALA A 285 -42.23 -17.26 -30.97
C ALA A 285 -42.53 -18.57 -31.71
N ARG A 286 -42.93 -19.61 -30.98
CA ARG A 286 -43.68 -20.72 -31.55
C ARG A 286 -45.14 -20.55 -31.15
N LYS A 287 -45.99 -20.51 -32.18
CA LYS A 287 -47.43 -20.77 -32.11
C LYS A 287 -47.69 -22.18 -31.59
#